data_AF-A0A2U1TCP4-F1
#
_entry.id   AF-A0A2U1TCP4-F1
#
_cell.length_a   1.000
_cell.length_b   1.000
_cell.length_c   1.000
_cell.angle_alpha   90.00
_cell.angle_beta   90.00
_cell.angle_gamma   90.00
#
_symmetry.space_group_name_H-M   'P 1'
#
loop_
_entity.id
_entity.type
_entity.pdbx_description
1 polymer ?
#
loop_
_entity_poly.entity_id
_entity_poly.type
_entity_poly.pdbx_seq_one_letter_code
_entity_poly.pdbx_strand_id
1 'polypeptide(L)'
;MIQEEWTSPPFSGPRKRLVTVALDWKTVSLGSELQMPLSSAECKTYRIYALVDPSTNLAYYFGQTANTLFLRWRDHLRKPGDTKKGDWVRELRADEREPHIVLLEEFSGYRPHAYERESYWIKRLRSEGTCF
;
A
#
# COMPACT_ATOMS: atom_id res chain seq x y z
N MET A 1 -16.31 -22.64 43.48
CA MET A 1 -17.22 -22.98 42.37
C MET A 1 -18.35 -21.98 42.39
N ILE A 2 -18.27 -20.97 41.53
CA ILE A 2 -19.32 -19.97 41.30
C ILE A 2 -19.43 -19.92 39.78
N GLN A 3 -20.54 -20.42 39.24
CA GLN A 3 -20.85 -20.38 37.81
C GLN A 3 -21.47 -19.01 37.54
N GLU A 4 -20.80 -18.19 36.75
CA GLU A 4 -21.36 -16.93 36.25
C GLU A 4 -22.24 -17.23 35.04
N GLU A 5 -23.55 -17.16 35.28
CA GLU A 5 -24.62 -17.28 34.31
C GLU A 5 -24.68 -15.99 33.46
N TRP A 6 -24.25 -16.08 32.20
CA TRP A 6 -24.33 -14.99 31.23
C TRP A 6 -25.80 -14.77 30.80
N THR A 7 -26.52 -13.87 31.48
CA THR A 7 -27.80 -13.36 30.98
C THR A 7 -27.55 -12.20 30.01
N SER A 8 -27.79 -12.43 28.72
CA SER A 8 -27.77 -11.38 27.70
C SER A 8 -28.95 -10.41 27.87
N PRO A 9 -28.78 -9.09 27.66
CA PRO A 9 -29.90 -8.15 27.67
C PRO A 9 -30.79 -8.27 26.41
N PRO A 10 -32.09 -7.95 26.51
CA PRO A 10 -33.01 -8.06 25.38
C PRO A 10 -32.75 -6.95 24.36
N PHE A 11 -32.25 -7.33 23.18
CA PHE A 11 -32.04 -6.41 22.07
C PHE A 11 -33.37 -6.16 21.33
N SER A 12 -34.18 -5.21 21.84
CA SER A 12 -35.33 -4.66 21.11
C SER A 12 -34.91 -3.41 20.34
N GLY A 13 -34.42 -3.59 19.12
CA GLY A 13 -34.14 -2.49 18.17
C GLY A 13 -34.96 -2.66 16.89
N PRO A 14 -35.52 -1.58 16.30
CA PRO A 14 -36.38 -1.67 15.14
C PRO A 14 -35.60 -2.20 13.92
N ARG A 15 -36.15 -3.24 13.26
CA ARG A 15 -35.65 -3.76 11.99
C ARG A 15 -35.75 -2.67 10.93
N LYS A 16 -34.64 -1.96 10.68
CA LYS A 16 -34.54 -1.05 9.53
C LYS A 16 -34.47 -1.91 8.26
N ARG A 17 -35.59 -1.91 7.53
CA ARG A 17 -35.74 -2.44 6.19
C ARG A 17 -34.66 -1.78 5.31
N LEU A 18 -33.67 -2.54 4.86
CA LEU A 18 -32.73 -2.11 3.82
C LEU A 18 -33.55 -1.87 2.55
N VAL A 19 -33.81 -0.59 2.25
CA VAL A 19 -34.32 -0.18 0.95
C VAL A 19 -33.10 -0.19 0.03
N THR A 20 -32.98 -1.20 -0.82
CA THR A 20 -32.07 -1.19 -1.94
C THR A 20 -32.52 -0.10 -2.89
N VAL A 21 -31.95 1.10 -2.78
CA VAL A 21 -32.06 2.12 -3.81
C VAL A 21 -31.14 1.67 -4.95
N ALA A 22 -31.74 1.06 -5.97
CA ALA A 22 -31.08 0.90 -7.26
C ALA A 22 -30.79 2.30 -7.81
N LEU A 23 -29.52 2.69 -7.81
CA LEU A 23 -29.05 3.88 -8.52
C LEU A 23 -29.11 3.59 -10.02
N ASP A 24 -30.24 3.95 -10.63
CA ASP A 24 -30.42 4.07 -12.08
C ASP A 24 -29.51 5.21 -12.58
N TRP A 25 -28.44 4.86 -13.31
CA TRP A 25 -27.37 5.78 -13.71
C TRP A 25 -27.65 6.52 -15.03
N LYS A 26 -28.92 6.71 -15.40
CA LYS A 26 -29.29 7.36 -16.68
C LYS A 26 -28.68 8.76 -16.84
N THR A 27 -27.60 8.77 -17.61
CA THR A 27 -27.28 9.69 -18.71
C THR A 27 -27.47 11.18 -18.43
N VAL A 28 -26.41 11.82 -17.93
CA VAL A 28 -26.17 13.24 -18.19
C VAL A 28 -25.39 13.33 -19.49
N SER A 29 -26.07 13.73 -20.56
CA SER A 29 -25.45 14.11 -21.83
C SER A 29 -24.90 15.52 -21.70
N LEU A 30 -23.58 15.66 -21.55
CA LEU A 30 -22.87 16.92 -21.79
C LEU A 30 -21.50 16.63 -22.41
N GLY A 31 -21.37 17.00 -23.69
CA GLY A 31 -20.16 17.56 -24.30
C GLY A 31 -18.88 16.71 -24.36
N SER A 32 -18.58 16.21 -25.56
CA SER A 32 -17.24 15.95 -26.11
C SER A 32 -16.18 15.30 -25.19
N GLU A 33 -16.14 13.97 -25.29
CA GLU A 33 -15.08 13.00 -24.97
C GLU A 33 -13.69 13.53 -24.60
N LEU A 34 -13.41 13.54 -23.30
CA LEU A 34 -12.13 13.07 -22.77
C LEU A 34 -12.44 11.89 -21.83
N GLN A 35 -12.46 10.69 -22.40
CA GLN A 35 -12.64 9.45 -21.65
C GLN A 35 -11.39 9.21 -20.77
N MET A 36 -11.42 9.69 -19.52
CA MET A 36 -10.43 9.27 -18.54
C MET A 36 -10.79 7.86 -18.04
N PRO A 37 -9.87 6.88 -18.09
CA PRO A 37 -10.18 5.53 -17.66
C PRO A 37 -10.47 5.50 -16.14
N LEU A 38 -11.61 4.93 -15.78
CA LEU A 38 -12.13 4.72 -14.42
C LEU A 38 -11.22 3.88 -13.49
N SER A 39 -10.01 3.50 -13.93
CA SER A 39 -9.14 2.55 -13.22
C SER A 39 -8.32 3.17 -12.08
N SER A 40 -8.33 4.51 -11.93
CA SER A 40 -7.68 5.24 -10.83
C SER A 40 -8.59 5.48 -9.62
N ALA A 41 -9.87 5.09 -9.69
CA ALA A 41 -10.91 5.48 -8.74
C ALA A 41 -11.22 4.45 -7.62
N GLU A 42 -10.46 3.36 -7.51
CA GLU A 42 -10.68 2.39 -6.44
C GLU A 42 -9.80 2.69 -5.22
N CYS A 43 -10.45 2.91 -4.08
CA CYS A 43 -9.79 2.92 -2.78
C CYS A 43 -9.20 1.53 -2.51
N LYS A 44 -7.89 1.47 -2.23
CA LYS A 44 -7.15 0.24 -1.94
C LYS A 44 -6.21 0.47 -0.77
N THR A 45 -5.83 -0.62 -0.11
CA THR A 45 -4.73 -0.59 0.85
C THR A 45 -3.40 -0.69 0.12
N TYR A 46 -2.55 0.31 0.32
CA TYR A 46 -1.20 0.40 -0.16
C TYR A 46 -0.23 0.23 1.00
N ARG A 47 0.89 -0.44 0.74
CA ARG A 47 2.00 -0.59 1.66
C ARG A 47 3.14 0.26 1.16
N ILE A 48 3.50 1.28 1.94
CA ILE A 48 4.69 2.09 1.70
C ILE A 48 5.86 1.37 2.38
N TYR A 49 6.93 1.15 1.64
CA TYR A 49 8.07 0.36 2.10
C TYR A 49 9.40 0.95 1.68
N ALA A 50 10.45 0.53 2.38
CA ALA A 50 11.84 0.71 1.99
C ALA A 50 12.49 -0.63 1.65
N LEU A 51 13.39 -0.63 0.65
CA LEU A 51 14.43 -1.65 0.54
C LEU A 51 15.67 -1.11 1.25
N VAL A 52 16.18 -1.92 2.17
CA VAL A 52 17.25 -1.58 3.08
C VAL A 52 18.47 -2.43 2.74
N ASP A 53 19.63 -1.78 2.68
CA ASP A 53 20.91 -2.47 2.50
C ASP A 53 21.23 -3.32 3.73
N PRO A 54 21.51 -4.63 3.57
CA PRO A 54 21.67 -5.55 4.70
C PRO A 54 22.96 -5.31 5.50
N SER A 55 23.95 -4.58 4.95
CA SER A 55 25.22 -4.32 5.62
C SER A 55 25.22 -3.01 6.40
N THR A 56 24.50 -2.01 5.90
CA THR A 56 24.44 -0.68 6.54
C THR A 56 23.14 -0.44 7.31
N ASN A 57 22.10 -1.24 7.09
CA ASN A 57 20.74 -1.02 7.57
C ASN A 57 20.13 0.33 7.16
N LEU A 58 20.64 0.93 6.08
CA LEU A 58 20.15 2.19 5.54
C LEU A 58 19.23 1.96 4.34
N ALA A 59 18.19 2.79 4.23
CA ALA A 59 17.25 2.71 3.13
C ALA A 59 17.89 3.16 1.81
N TYR A 60 17.84 2.30 0.80
CA TYR A 60 18.36 2.57 -0.55
C TYR A 60 17.25 2.92 -1.54
N TYR A 61 16.07 2.31 -1.39
CA TYR A 61 14.95 2.51 -2.30
C TYR A 61 13.63 2.59 -1.54
N PHE A 62 12.73 3.45 -2.01
CA PHE A 62 11.38 3.61 -1.48
C PHE A 62 10.36 3.26 -2.56
N GLY A 63 9.23 2.71 -2.14
CA GLY A 63 8.13 2.48 -3.06
C GLY A 63 6.84 2.12 -2.36
N GLN A 64 5.79 1.97 -3.17
CA GLN A 64 4.50 1.49 -2.72
C GLN A 64 4.06 0.23 -3.45
N THR A 65 3.17 -0.55 -2.84
CA THR A 65 2.50 -1.67 -3.50
C THR A 65 1.11 -1.92 -2.91
N ALA A 66 0.15 -2.31 -3.75
CA ALA A 66 -1.14 -2.84 -3.31
C ALA A 66 -1.07 -4.35 -2.94
N ASN A 67 0.03 -5.03 -3.28
CA ASN A 67 0.24 -6.44 -2.98
C ASN A 67 0.85 -6.62 -1.57
N THR A 68 1.12 -7.86 -1.18
CA THR A 68 1.92 -8.14 0.02
C THR A 68 3.38 -7.75 -0.19
N LEU A 69 4.08 -7.38 0.89
CA LEU A 69 5.50 -7.02 0.82
C LEU A 69 6.36 -8.17 0.32
N PHE A 70 6.08 -9.41 0.74
CA PHE A 70 6.82 -10.58 0.28
C PHE A 70 6.79 -10.76 -1.24
N LEU A 71 5.60 -10.62 -1.84
CA LEU A 71 5.47 -10.71 -3.30
C LEU A 71 6.26 -9.59 -3.99
N ARG A 72 6.18 -8.37 -3.45
CA ARG A 72 6.89 -7.22 -4.02
C ARG A 72 8.40 -7.32 -3.88
N TRP A 73 8.89 -7.82 -2.75
CA TRP A 73 10.31 -8.09 -2.52
C TRP A 73 10.83 -9.15 -3.50
N ARG A 74 10.11 -10.26 -3.65
CA ARG A 74 10.47 -11.31 -4.62
C ARG A 74 10.49 -10.77 -6.05
N ASP A 75 9.57 -9.86 -6.41
CA ASP A 75 9.56 -9.21 -7.72
C ASP A 75 10.82 -8.34 -7.94
N HIS A 76 11.27 -7.60 -6.93
CA HIS A 76 12.53 -6.83 -7.03
C HIS A 76 13.74 -7.73 -7.22
N LEU A 77 13.80 -8.89 -6.55
CA LEU A 77 14.89 -9.85 -6.71
C LEU A 77 14.91 -10.53 -8.10
N ARG A 78 13.72 -10.87 -8.62
CA ARG A 78 13.57 -11.56 -9.91
C ARG A 78 13.67 -10.63 -11.12
N LYS A 79 13.20 -9.38 -10.96
CA LYS A 79 13.11 -8.38 -12.02
C LYS A 79 13.75 -7.07 -11.55
N PRO A 80 15.08 -7.04 -11.33
CA PRO A 80 15.78 -5.85 -10.86
C PRO A 80 15.60 -4.66 -11.82
N GLY A 81 15.50 -4.93 -13.13
CA GLY A 81 15.40 -3.92 -14.20
C GLY A 81 16.73 -3.21 -14.46
N ASP A 82 16.79 -2.45 -15.56
CA ASP A 82 18.00 -1.69 -15.95
C ASP A 82 17.95 -0.28 -15.35
N THR A 83 18.08 -0.22 -14.03
CA THR A 83 18.05 1.02 -13.25
C THR A 83 19.13 0.95 -12.18
N LYS A 84 19.58 2.09 -11.61
CA LYS A 84 20.54 2.10 -10.49
C LYS A 84 20.13 1.18 -9.33
N LYS A 85 18.83 1.14 -9.00
CA LYS A 85 18.27 0.20 -8.01
C LYS A 85 18.40 -1.25 -8.46
N GLY A 86 18.20 -1.52 -9.74
CA GLY A 86 18.41 -2.85 -10.31
C GLY A 86 19.87 -3.29 -10.30
N ASP A 87 20.79 -2.38 -10.64
CA ASP A 87 22.24 -2.60 -10.54
C ASP A 87 22.63 -2.94 -9.10
N TRP A 88 22.20 -2.13 -8.14
CA TRP A 88 22.41 -2.38 -6.71
C TRP A 88 21.87 -3.74 -6.25
N VAL A 89 20.67 -4.14 -6.67
CA VAL A 89 20.13 -5.48 -6.34
C VAL A 89 20.98 -6.59 -6.98
N ARG A 90 21.50 -6.39 -8.20
CA ARG A 90 22.38 -7.37 -8.86
C ARG A 90 23.71 -7.51 -8.13
N GLU A 91 24.31 -6.39 -7.71
CA GLU A 91 25.55 -6.35 -6.93
C GLU A 91 25.38 -7.07 -5.59
N LEU A 92 24.31 -6.78 -4.83
CA LEU A 92 24.02 -7.48 -3.58
C LEU A 92 23.94 -8.99 -3.80
N ARG A 93 23.23 -9.43 -4.85
CA ARG A 93 23.06 -10.86 -5.14
C ARG A 93 24.33 -11.54 -5.61
N ALA A 94 25.24 -10.81 -6.28
CA ALA A 94 26.56 -11.33 -6.65
C ALA A 94 27.40 -11.66 -5.41
N ASP A 95 27.17 -10.93 -4.31
CA ASP A 95 27.78 -11.17 -3.01
C ASP A 95 26.95 -12.10 -2.10
N GLU A 96 25.99 -12.85 -2.66
CA GLU A 96 25.08 -13.74 -1.92
C GLU A 96 24.25 -13.02 -0.84
N ARG A 97 24.03 -11.71 -0.99
CA ARG A 97 23.20 -10.87 -0.12
C ARG A 97 21.91 -10.46 -0.80
N GLU A 98 20.91 -10.09 0.00
CA GLU A 98 19.62 -9.61 -0.49
C GLU A 98 19.16 -8.39 0.32
N PRO A 99 18.49 -7.41 -0.31
CA PRO A 99 17.90 -6.30 0.41
C PRO A 99 16.79 -6.77 1.37
N HIS A 100 16.70 -6.15 2.54
CA HIS A 100 15.56 -6.31 3.44
C HIS A 100 14.42 -5.39 3.00
N ILE A 101 13.19 -5.87 3.00
CA ILE A 101 12.01 -5.03 2.79
C ILE A 101 11.39 -4.65 4.14
N VAL A 102 11.24 -3.36 4.39
CA VAL A 102 10.69 -2.83 5.65
C VAL A 102 9.41 -2.06 5.36
N LEU A 103 8.33 -2.42 6.07
CA LEU A 103 7.08 -1.67 6.04
C LEU A 103 7.26 -0.34 6.78
N LEU A 104 6.91 0.77 6.13
CA LEU A 104 6.90 2.09 6.75
C LEU A 104 5.49 2.49 7.16
N GLU A 105 4.51 2.20 6.29
CA GLU A 105 3.12 2.61 6.50
C GLU A 105 2.15 1.73 5.70
N GLU A 106 1.01 1.37 6.29
CA GLU A 106 -0.16 0.92 5.53
C GLU A 106 -1.13 2.08 5.35
N PHE A 107 -1.45 2.41 4.10
CA PHE A 107 -2.30 3.53 3.72
C PHE A 107 -3.51 3.02 2.95
N SER A 108 -4.73 3.32 3.41
CA SER A 108 -5.96 3.00 2.67
C SER A 108 -6.51 4.24 1.99
N GLY A 109 -6.59 4.22 0.66
CA GLY A 109 -7.03 5.38 -0.10
C GLY A 109 -6.80 5.21 -1.60
N TYR A 110 -6.72 6.34 -2.29
CA TYR A 110 -6.44 6.38 -3.72
C TYR A 110 -4.95 6.34 -4.00
N ARG A 111 -4.58 5.80 -5.16
CA ARG A 111 -3.17 5.67 -5.58
C ARG A 111 -2.39 6.99 -5.58
N PRO A 112 -2.94 8.14 -6.03
CA PRO A 112 -2.24 9.42 -5.95
C PRO A 112 -1.79 9.78 -4.53
N HIS A 113 -2.66 9.56 -3.53
CA HIS A 113 -2.31 9.84 -2.13
C HIS A 113 -1.23 8.89 -1.61
N ALA A 114 -1.18 7.63 -2.07
CA ALA A 114 -0.09 6.72 -1.71
C ALA A 114 1.30 7.25 -2.18
N TYR A 115 1.37 7.94 -3.32
CA TYR A 115 2.61 8.61 -3.76
C TYR A 115 2.99 9.80 -2.88
N GLU A 116 2.01 10.52 -2.34
CA GLU A 116 2.25 11.58 -1.35
C GLU A 116 2.83 11.00 -0.06
N ARG A 117 2.32 9.85 0.39
CA ARG A 117 2.86 9.12 1.55
C ARG A 117 4.28 8.63 1.31
N GLU A 118 4.57 8.06 0.15
CA GLU A 118 5.93 7.70 -0.25
C GLU A 118 6.87 8.90 -0.21
N SER A 119 6.44 10.04 -0.78
CA SER A 119 7.22 11.29 -0.78
C SER A 119 7.45 11.84 0.63
N TYR A 120 6.46 11.71 1.53
CA TYR A 120 6.60 12.08 2.94
C TYR A 120 7.71 11.30 3.62
N TRP A 121 7.75 9.97 3.45
CA TRP A 121 8.76 9.12 4.07
C TRP A 121 10.17 9.40 3.53
N ILE A 122 10.32 9.63 2.23
CA ILE A 122 11.61 10.04 1.65
C ILE A 122 12.10 11.33 2.31
N LYS A 123 11.24 12.35 2.43
CA LYS A 123 11.61 13.64 3.04
C LYS A 123 11.97 13.48 4.52
N ARG A 124 11.18 12.70 5.25
CA ARG A 124 11.39 12.45 6.68
C ARG A 124 12.72 11.75 6.94
N LEU A 125 12.99 10.63 6.27
CA LEU A 125 14.22 9.85 6.50
C LEU A 125 15.47 10.59 6.04
N ARG A 126 15.38 11.43 4.99
CA ARG A 126 16.45 12.37 4.64
C ARG A 126 16.76 13.35 5.77
N SER A 127 15.73 13.90 6.41
CA SER A 127 15.92 14.83 7.54
C SER A 127 16.48 14.15 8.79
N GLU A 128 16.23 12.86 8.95
CA GLU A 128 16.73 12.05 10.07
C GLU A 128 18.12 11.43 9.79
N GLY A 129 18.66 11.57 8.56
CA GLY A 129 19.96 11.03 8.17
C GLY A 129 19.97 9.51 7.97
N THR A 130 18.81 8.90 7.71
CA THR A 130 18.61 7.44 7.66
C THR A 130 18.41 6.88 6.26
N CYS A 131 18.72 7.65 5.21
CA CYS A 131 18.74 7.20 3.82
C CYS A 131 19.87 7.86 3.01
N PHE A 132 20.30 7.18 1.93
CA PHE A 132 21.36 7.64 1.02
C PHE A 132 20.87 8.53 -0.13
#